data_AF-A0A969WQJ1-F1
#
_entry.id   AF-A0A969WQJ1-F1
#
_cell.length_a   1.000
_cell.length_b   1.000
_cell.length_c   1.000
_cell.angle_alpha   90.00
_cell.angle_beta   90.00
_cell.angle_gamma   90.00
#
_symmetry.space_group_name_H-M   'P 1'
#
loop_
_entity.id
_entity.type
_entity.pdbx_description
1 polymer ?
#
loop_
_entity_poly.entity_id
_entity_poly.type
_entity_poly.pdbx_seq_one_letter_code
_entity_poly.pdbx_strand_id
1 'polypeptide(L)'
;MQFVKTIVFFKLILFCVSINAQNRNWHEVEVYLPKQNIKSGWVKYKNSSYSNYIKFKSGVNSKNQILNPEEVLKIKFKDESKLEFISINLKGKPNFTNDYYFAKYIVCDELSLLQAKVIYKKCTCNESGVYRNSWFLYDSDSLYFVNTDRRKNIINILEINDLLQKYNYHKLKEESAKLTDLINLLESY
;
A
#
# COMPACT_ATOMS: atom_id res chain seq x y z
N MET A 1 0.84 -52.85 -6.23
CA MET A 1 1.81 -51.76 -5.95
C MET A 1 1.18 -50.40 -6.28
N GLN A 2 0.63 -49.67 -5.30
CA GLN A 2 -0.01 -48.34 -5.56
C GLN A 2 0.34 -47.23 -4.55
N PHE A 3 0.52 -47.55 -3.27
CA PHE A 3 0.73 -46.54 -2.20
C PHE A 3 1.98 -45.64 -2.34
N VAL A 4 3.01 -46.07 -3.07
CA VAL A 4 4.29 -45.33 -3.16
C VAL A 4 4.16 -44.02 -3.96
N LYS A 5 3.26 -43.96 -4.95
CA LYS A 5 3.14 -42.78 -5.83
C LYS A 5 2.48 -41.56 -5.14
N THR A 6 1.59 -41.79 -4.18
CA THR A 6 0.82 -40.72 -3.50
C THR A 6 1.68 -39.85 -2.60
N ILE A 7 2.69 -40.44 -1.95
CA ILE A 7 3.54 -39.74 -0.96
C ILE A 7 4.45 -38.69 -1.60
N VAL A 8 4.89 -38.93 -2.85
CA VAL A 8 5.76 -38.00 -3.59
C VAL A 8 5.03 -36.70 -3.93
N PHE A 9 3.76 -36.79 -4.35
CA PHE A 9 2.95 -35.62 -4.72
C PHE A 9 2.72 -34.67 -3.54
N PHE A 10 2.50 -35.21 -2.33
CA PHE A 10 2.26 -34.42 -1.14
C PHE A 10 3.49 -33.60 -0.70
N LYS A 11 4.71 -34.08 -0.98
CA LYS A 11 5.94 -33.31 -0.70
C LYS A 11 6.19 -32.18 -1.69
N LEU A 12 5.77 -32.29 -2.95
CA LEU A 12 5.87 -31.17 -3.91
C LEU A 12 4.92 -30.02 -3.55
N ILE A 13 3.66 -30.33 -3.24
CA ILE A 13 2.62 -29.30 -2.97
C ILE A 13 2.99 -28.44 -1.74
N LEU A 14 3.61 -29.04 -0.71
CA LEU A 14 4.07 -28.33 0.48
C LEU A 14 5.20 -27.31 0.22
N PHE A 15 5.93 -27.41 -0.89
CA PHE A 15 7.01 -26.46 -1.21
C PHE A 15 6.46 -25.12 -1.74
N CYS A 16 5.35 -25.13 -2.48
CA CYS A 16 4.77 -23.94 -3.11
C CYS A 16 4.08 -22.97 -2.13
N VAL A 17 3.78 -23.40 -0.90
CA VAL A 17 3.07 -22.57 0.11
C VAL A 17 4.03 -21.65 0.88
N SER A 18 5.34 -21.84 0.73
CA SER A 18 6.37 -21.30 1.65
C SER A 18 7.09 -20.03 1.19
N ILE A 19 6.61 -19.36 0.12
CA ILE A 19 7.22 -18.10 -0.39
C ILE A 19 6.30 -16.89 -0.23
N ASN A 20 5.54 -16.82 0.87
CA ASN A 20 5.20 -15.54 1.48
C ASN A 20 6.40 -15.02 2.32
N ALA A 21 7.54 -14.88 1.64
CA ALA A 21 8.76 -14.36 2.21
C ALA A 21 8.52 -12.89 2.59
N GLN A 22 8.24 -12.63 3.86
CA GLN A 22 8.19 -11.27 4.41
C GLN A 22 9.50 -10.58 4.02
N ASN A 23 9.46 -9.46 3.29
CA ASN A 23 10.65 -8.82 2.74
C ASN A 23 11.51 -8.24 3.88
N ARG A 24 12.38 -9.09 4.43
CA ARG A 24 13.21 -8.85 5.63
C ARG A 24 14.63 -8.44 5.24
N ASN A 25 14.87 -8.14 3.97
CA ASN A 25 16.17 -7.71 3.49
C ASN A 25 16.39 -6.22 3.81
N TRP A 26 17.58 -5.72 3.47
CA TRP A 26 17.89 -4.30 3.51
C TRP A 26 17.98 -3.82 2.06
N HIS A 27 17.08 -2.92 1.69
CA HIS A 27 16.95 -2.39 0.33
C HIS A 27 17.55 -0.99 0.28
N GLU A 28 18.26 -0.65 -0.78
CA GLU A 28 18.81 0.70 -0.93
C GLU A 28 17.73 1.68 -1.38
N VAL A 29 17.62 2.81 -0.69
CA VAL A 29 16.57 3.81 -0.93
C VAL A 29 17.08 5.24 -0.93
N GLU A 30 16.24 6.11 -1.47
CA GLU A 30 16.22 7.53 -1.19
C GLU A 30 15.00 7.87 -0.34
N VAL A 31 15.24 8.45 0.85
CA VAL A 31 14.20 9.00 1.73
C VAL A 31 14.13 10.50 1.50
N TYR A 32 12.99 10.96 0.97
CA TYR A 32 12.68 12.36 0.70
C TYR A 32 11.98 12.95 1.91
N LEU A 33 12.58 13.97 2.51
CA LEU A 33 12.07 14.68 3.69
C LEU A 33 11.59 16.10 3.30
N PRO A 34 10.82 16.79 4.17
CA PRO A 34 10.48 18.19 3.98
C PRO A 34 11.68 19.10 3.70
N LYS A 35 11.42 20.21 3.00
CA LYS A 35 12.42 21.20 2.58
C LYS A 35 13.55 20.62 1.71
N GLN A 36 13.19 19.75 0.76
CA GLN A 36 14.09 19.17 -0.27
C GLN A 36 15.26 18.32 0.26
N ASN A 37 15.23 17.91 1.54
CA ASN A 37 16.29 17.08 2.13
C ASN A 37 16.15 15.62 1.70
N ILE A 38 17.05 15.14 0.84
CA ILE A 38 17.11 13.73 0.43
C ILE A 38 18.19 13.00 1.23
N LYS A 39 17.86 11.82 1.79
CA LYS A 39 18.80 10.94 2.49
C LYS A 39 18.87 9.58 1.78
N SER A 40 20.02 9.25 1.20
CA SER A 40 20.31 7.88 0.80
C SER A 40 20.57 6.99 2.01
N GLY A 41 20.29 5.70 1.88
CA GLY A 41 20.57 4.69 2.90
C GLY A 41 19.86 3.39 2.59
N TRP A 42 19.61 2.58 3.61
CA TRP A 42 18.90 1.30 3.48
C TRP A 42 17.68 1.26 4.37
N VAL A 43 16.59 0.66 3.89
CA VAL A 43 15.40 0.37 4.70
C VAL A 43 15.07 -1.12 4.81
N LYS A 44 14.32 -1.43 5.86
CA LYS A 44 13.76 -2.76 6.12
C LYS A 44 12.37 -2.61 6.71
N TYR A 45 11.37 -3.05 5.94
CA TYR A 45 9.95 -2.94 6.29
C TYR A 45 9.35 -4.34 6.56
N LYS A 46 8.03 -4.43 6.69
CA LYS A 46 7.27 -5.69 6.64
C LYS A 46 5.95 -5.43 5.94
N ASN A 47 5.54 -6.30 5.01
CA ASN A 47 4.24 -6.18 4.32
C ASN A 47 3.03 -6.10 5.29
N SER A 48 3.17 -6.62 6.52
CA SER A 48 2.14 -6.60 7.56
C SER A 48 2.17 -5.38 8.51
N SER A 49 3.17 -4.49 8.43
CA SER A 49 3.31 -3.34 9.36
C SER A 49 4.05 -2.11 8.80
N TYR A 50 4.31 -2.02 7.49
CA TYR A 50 5.07 -0.90 6.91
C TYR A 50 4.43 0.47 7.19
N SER A 51 3.10 0.52 7.23
CA SER A 51 2.31 1.74 7.43
C SER A 51 2.68 2.57 8.66
N ASN A 52 3.13 1.93 9.74
CA ASN A 52 3.54 2.60 10.97
C ASN A 52 5.03 2.38 11.29
N TYR A 53 5.75 1.57 10.49
CA TYR A 53 7.06 1.05 10.90
C TYR A 53 7.94 0.62 9.71
N ILE A 54 8.83 1.52 9.31
CA ILE A 54 9.94 1.24 8.39
C ILE A 54 11.24 1.50 9.14
N LYS A 55 12.14 0.51 9.23
CA LYS A 55 13.50 0.73 9.75
C LYS A 55 14.35 1.38 8.68
N PHE A 56 15.20 2.33 9.06
CA PHE A 56 16.20 2.96 8.20
C PHE A 56 17.59 2.90 8.83
N LYS A 57 18.63 2.87 8.01
CA LYS A 57 20.03 3.09 8.40
C LYS A 57 20.77 3.84 7.28
N SER A 58 21.60 4.84 7.60
CA SER A 58 22.31 5.68 6.62
C SER A 58 23.61 5.08 6.08
N GLY A 59 24.09 4.01 6.71
CA GLY A 59 25.34 3.30 6.39
C GLY A 59 25.21 1.83 6.79
N VAL A 60 25.98 0.94 6.16
CA VAL A 60 25.98 -0.50 6.47
C VAL A 60 26.15 -0.76 7.97
N ASN A 61 27.06 -0.03 8.62
CA ASN A 61 27.42 -0.14 10.04
C ASN A 61 26.69 0.88 10.94
N SER A 62 25.79 1.70 10.41
CA SER A 62 25.07 2.71 11.19
C SER A 62 23.97 2.10 12.07
N LYS A 63 23.64 2.75 13.19
CA LYS A 63 22.53 2.32 14.05
C LYS A 63 21.20 2.43 13.30
N ASN A 64 20.34 1.45 13.47
CA ASN A 64 19.00 1.46 12.88
C ASN A 64 18.10 2.44 13.62
N GLN A 65 17.43 3.32 12.89
CA GLN A 65 16.32 4.16 13.38
C GLN A 65 14.98 3.70 12.78
N ILE A 66 13.89 4.28 13.27
CA ILE A 66 12.54 4.10 12.72
C ILE A 66 12.21 5.37 11.94
N LEU A 67 11.65 5.24 10.73
CA LEU A 67 11.06 6.37 10.02
C LEU A 67 9.63 6.59 10.53
N ASN A 68 9.33 7.82 10.91
CA ASN A 68 7.99 8.31 11.20
C ASN A 68 7.35 8.83 9.90
N PRO A 69 6.14 8.43 9.51
CA PRO A 69 5.49 8.97 8.31
C PRO A 69 5.22 10.49 8.43
N GLU A 70 5.02 11.07 9.61
CA GLU A 70 4.86 12.54 9.75
C GLU A 70 6.13 13.33 9.36
N GLU A 71 7.30 12.69 9.34
CA GLU A 71 8.60 13.30 9.01
C GLU A 71 9.09 13.03 7.57
N VAL A 72 8.44 12.12 6.83
CA VAL A 72 8.90 11.62 5.52
C VAL A 72 7.85 11.92 4.45
N LEU A 73 8.26 12.48 3.32
CA LEU A 73 7.38 12.68 2.16
C LEU A 73 7.26 11.39 1.34
N LYS A 74 8.41 10.86 0.89
CA LYS A 74 8.49 9.72 -0.05
C LYS A 74 9.70 8.85 0.25
N ILE A 75 9.59 7.55 -0.03
CA ILE A 75 10.70 6.59 -0.04
C ILE A 75 10.70 5.92 -1.42
N LYS A 76 11.78 6.07 -2.19
CA LYS A 76 11.98 5.36 -3.46
C LYS A 76 13.01 4.25 -3.28
N PHE A 77 12.75 3.08 -3.85
CA PHE A 77 13.68 1.95 -3.86
C PHE A 77 14.53 1.98 -5.13
N LYS A 78 15.84 1.75 -4.98
CA LYS A 78 16.79 1.76 -6.11
C LYS A 78 16.92 0.38 -6.76
N ASP A 79 16.73 -0.67 -5.97
CA ASP A 79 16.74 -2.08 -6.37
C ASP A 79 15.38 -2.57 -6.89
N GLU A 80 14.28 -2.03 -6.35
CA GLU A 80 12.91 -2.33 -6.78
C GLU A 80 12.26 -1.07 -7.40
N SER A 81 12.43 -0.85 -8.71
CA SER A 81 11.96 0.39 -9.40
C SER A 81 10.44 0.63 -9.38
N LYS A 82 9.64 -0.40 -9.09
CA LYS A 82 8.18 -0.33 -8.85
C LYS A 82 7.79 -0.32 -7.36
N LEU A 83 8.75 -0.14 -6.44
CA LEU A 83 8.49 -0.05 -5.00
C LEU A 83 8.72 1.39 -4.49
N GLU A 84 7.65 1.94 -3.94
CA GLU A 84 7.53 3.31 -3.49
C GLU A 84 6.69 3.30 -2.19
N PHE A 85 7.02 4.17 -1.23
CA PHE A 85 6.12 4.55 -0.13
C PHE A 85 5.95 6.08 -0.05
N ILE A 86 4.73 6.56 0.22
CA ILE A 86 4.39 7.97 0.52
C ILE A 86 3.81 8.04 1.93
N SER A 87 4.03 9.14 2.64
CA SER A 87 3.24 9.44 3.82
C SER A 87 1.89 10.05 3.44
N ILE A 88 0.80 9.38 3.83
CA ILE A 88 -0.56 9.90 3.72
C ILE A 88 -1.03 10.44 5.08
N ASN A 89 -1.70 11.58 5.06
CA ASN A 89 -2.34 12.18 6.22
C ASN A 89 -3.83 11.80 6.27
N LEU A 90 -4.29 11.18 7.36
CA LEU A 90 -5.71 10.87 7.57
C LEU A 90 -6.37 11.74 8.67
N LYS A 91 -5.68 12.75 9.20
CA LYS A 91 -6.26 13.75 10.11
C LYS A 91 -7.50 14.39 9.47
N GLY A 92 -8.66 14.24 10.13
CA GLY A 92 -9.96 14.75 9.68
C GLY A 92 -10.72 13.88 8.68
N LYS A 93 -10.15 12.76 8.18
CA LYS A 93 -10.87 11.86 7.26
C LYS A 93 -11.87 10.99 8.05
N PRO A 94 -13.16 10.91 7.64
CA PRO A 94 -14.18 10.17 8.39
C PRO A 94 -13.86 8.67 8.44
N ASN A 95 -14.21 8.03 9.55
CA ASN A 95 -13.93 6.62 9.86
C ASN A 95 -12.43 6.22 9.95
N PHE A 96 -11.50 7.17 9.99
CA PHE A 96 -10.08 6.91 10.23
C PHE A 96 -9.58 7.52 11.55
N THR A 97 -8.38 7.11 11.98
CA THR A 97 -7.59 7.75 13.03
C THR A 97 -6.92 9.04 12.52
N ASN A 98 -6.78 10.02 13.41
CA ASN A 98 -6.18 11.32 13.08
C ASN A 98 -4.64 11.24 13.09
N ASP A 99 -4.09 10.52 12.12
CA ASP A 99 -2.74 9.99 12.16
C ASP A 99 -2.12 9.92 10.75
N TYR A 100 -0.79 9.73 10.67
CA TYR A 100 -0.05 9.56 9.42
C TYR A 100 0.28 8.10 9.17
N TYR A 101 0.28 7.69 7.90
CA TYR A 101 0.58 6.32 7.50
C TYR A 101 1.48 6.27 6.27
N PHE A 102 2.44 5.35 6.23
CA PHE A 102 3.05 4.97 4.95
C PHE A 102 2.05 4.19 4.09
N ALA A 103 1.75 4.72 2.91
CA ALA A 103 1.05 4.00 1.85
C ALA A 103 2.06 3.51 0.82
N LYS A 104 1.89 2.27 0.34
CA LYS A 104 2.62 1.73 -0.82
C LYS A 104 1.91 2.17 -2.09
N TYR A 105 2.67 2.56 -3.10
CA TYR A 105 2.16 2.65 -4.47
C TYR A 105 1.70 1.27 -4.94
N ILE A 106 0.60 1.23 -5.68
CA ILE A 106 0.15 0.07 -6.46
C ILE A 106 0.26 0.40 -7.95
N VAL A 107 -0.23 1.59 -8.33
CA VAL A 107 -0.04 2.20 -9.66
C VAL A 107 0.54 3.60 -9.47
N CYS A 108 1.46 4.01 -10.34
CA CYS A 108 2.24 5.25 -10.26
C CYS A 108 2.05 6.08 -11.53
N ASP A 109 1.02 6.92 -11.54
CA ASP A 109 0.59 7.74 -12.67
C ASP A 109 -0.06 9.07 -12.15
N GLU A 110 -0.57 9.94 -13.02
CA GLU A 110 -1.28 11.19 -12.65
C GLU A 110 -2.35 10.96 -11.57
N LEU A 111 -3.15 9.90 -11.72
CA LEU A 111 -4.06 9.41 -10.69
C LEU A 111 -3.53 8.11 -10.06
N SER A 112 -2.55 8.25 -9.17
CA SER A 112 -1.88 7.12 -8.52
C SER A 112 -2.82 6.34 -7.60
N LEU A 113 -2.73 5.00 -7.61
CA LEU A 113 -3.43 4.13 -6.67
C LEU A 113 -2.51 3.69 -5.55
N LEU A 114 -2.87 4.03 -4.32
CA LEU A 114 -2.13 3.70 -3.10
C LEU A 114 -2.84 2.60 -2.28
N GLN A 115 -2.06 1.80 -1.56
CA GLN A 115 -2.53 0.93 -0.49
C GLN A 115 -1.86 1.31 0.84
N ALA A 116 -2.63 1.47 1.90
CA ALA A 116 -2.09 1.61 3.26
C ALA A 116 -2.76 0.65 4.23
N LYS A 117 -2.06 0.25 5.30
CA LYS A 117 -2.64 -0.53 6.39
C LYS A 117 -2.94 0.38 7.58
N VAL A 118 -4.18 0.87 7.64
CA VAL A 118 -4.61 1.97 8.52
C VAL A 118 -5.63 1.49 9.56
N ILE A 119 -5.85 2.26 10.62
CA ILE A 119 -6.88 1.94 11.62
C ILE A 119 -8.23 2.47 11.14
N TYR A 120 -9.14 1.57 10.80
CA TYR A 120 -10.50 1.89 10.37
C TYR A 120 -11.49 1.76 11.53
N LYS A 121 -12.27 2.81 11.79
CA LYS A 121 -13.31 2.89 12.83
C LYS A 121 -14.68 2.54 12.25
N LYS A 122 -15.54 1.87 13.02
CA LYS A 122 -16.89 1.49 12.53
C LYS A 122 -17.85 2.70 12.43
N CYS A 123 -17.62 3.73 13.24
CA CYS A 123 -18.23 5.05 13.15
C CYS A 123 -17.16 6.12 13.39
N THR A 124 -17.45 7.37 13.02
CA THR A 124 -16.71 8.55 13.47
C THR A 124 -16.72 8.70 15.00
N CYS A 125 -17.76 8.17 15.66
CA CYS A 125 -17.99 8.23 17.11
C CYS A 125 -17.05 7.38 17.99
N ASN A 126 -16.27 6.47 17.40
CA ASN A 126 -15.38 5.59 18.15
C ASN A 126 -13.92 6.08 18.05
N GLU A 127 -13.24 6.13 19.19
CA GLU A 127 -11.78 6.27 19.22
C GLU A 127 -11.08 4.98 18.75
N SER A 128 -11.66 3.82 19.11
CA SER A 128 -11.15 2.51 18.76
C SER A 128 -11.52 2.07 17.34
N GLY A 129 -10.59 1.39 16.68
CA GLY A 129 -10.75 0.86 15.33
C GLY A 129 -9.91 -0.40 15.10
N VAL A 130 -9.98 -0.95 13.89
CA VAL A 130 -9.29 -2.19 13.50
C VAL A 130 -8.36 -1.91 12.34
N TYR A 131 -7.12 -2.40 12.40
CA TYR A 131 -6.19 -2.34 11.28
C TYR A 131 -6.76 -3.07 10.06
N ARG A 132 -6.90 -2.34 8.94
CA ARG A 132 -7.31 -2.87 7.64
C ARG A 132 -6.36 -2.39 6.57
N ASN A 133 -6.15 -3.21 5.54
CA ASN A 133 -5.66 -2.69 4.28
C ASN A 133 -6.81 -1.87 3.67
N SER A 134 -6.50 -0.63 3.27
CA SER A 134 -7.38 0.31 2.59
C SER A 134 -6.67 0.80 1.33
N TRP A 135 -7.46 1.22 0.35
CA TRP A 135 -6.98 1.70 -0.95
C TRP A 135 -7.42 3.15 -1.13
N PHE A 136 -6.56 3.94 -1.75
CA PHE A 136 -6.81 5.36 -1.95
C PHE A 136 -6.35 5.75 -3.36
N LEU A 137 -7.17 6.52 -4.06
CA LEU A 137 -6.70 7.27 -5.23
C LEU A 137 -6.05 8.56 -4.71
N TYR A 138 -4.95 8.95 -5.35
CA TYR A 138 -4.10 10.04 -4.92
C TYR A 138 -3.71 10.89 -6.13
N ASP A 139 -4.03 12.18 -6.07
CA ASP A 139 -3.50 13.20 -6.97
C ASP A 139 -2.48 14.08 -6.22
N SER A 140 -2.00 15.17 -6.81
CA SER A 140 -1.00 16.05 -6.19
C SER A 140 -1.42 16.65 -4.84
N ASP A 141 -2.72 16.80 -4.59
CA ASP A 141 -3.27 17.62 -3.50
C ASP A 141 -4.31 16.88 -2.64
N SER A 142 -4.86 15.77 -3.14
CA SER A 142 -6.01 15.09 -2.57
C SER A 142 -5.87 13.56 -2.50
N LEU A 143 -6.53 13.00 -1.48
CA LEU A 143 -6.57 11.58 -1.18
C LEU A 143 -8.03 11.13 -1.03
N TYR A 144 -8.48 10.24 -1.92
CA TYR A 144 -9.85 9.76 -2.03
C TYR A 144 -9.90 8.28 -1.64
N PHE A 145 -10.82 7.89 -0.76
CA PHE A 145 -10.89 6.51 -0.26
C PHE A 145 -11.64 5.60 -1.23
N VAL A 146 -10.99 4.54 -1.71
CA VAL A 146 -11.62 3.46 -2.47
C VAL A 146 -12.20 2.46 -1.47
N ASN A 147 -13.49 2.60 -1.17
CA ASN A 147 -14.16 1.76 -0.19
C ASN A 147 -14.48 0.39 -0.81
N THR A 148 -13.86 -0.69 -0.32
CA THR A 148 -14.08 -2.05 -0.87
C THR A 148 -14.72 -2.99 0.14
N ASP A 149 -15.57 -3.89 -0.35
CA ASP A 149 -16.07 -5.00 0.45
C ASP A 149 -14.98 -6.09 0.74
N ARG A 150 -15.40 -7.21 1.34
CA ARG A 150 -14.50 -8.35 1.60
C ARG A 150 -14.03 -9.07 0.32
N ARG A 151 -14.78 -8.96 -0.79
CA ARG A 151 -14.50 -9.59 -2.10
C ARG A 151 -13.75 -8.66 -3.07
N LYS A 152 -13.45 -7.43 -2.66
CA LYS A 152 -12.82 -6.35 -3.46
C LYS A 152 -13.72 -5.69 -4.50
N ASN A 153 -15.04 -5.82 -4.36
CA ASN A 153 -16.00 -4.98 -5.07
C ASN A 153 -15.91 -3.55 -4.51
N ILE A 154 -15.96 -2.52 -5.37
CA ILE A 154 -15.93 -1.10 -4.98
C ILE A 154 -17.35 -0.69 -4.58
N ILE A 155 -17.51 -0.16 -3.36
CA ILE A 155 -18.80 0.20 -2.78
C ILE A 155 -19.20 1.62 -3.19
N ASN A 156 -18.27 2.57 -3.17
CA ASN A 156 -18.50 3.96 -3.56
C ASN A 156 -18.23 4.20 -5.06
N ILE A 157 -18.70 3.30 -5.91
CA ILE A 157 -18.32 3.26 -7.33
C ILE A 157 -18.67 4.55 -8.11
N LEU A 158 -19.75 5.24 -7.72
CA LEU A 158 -20.12 6.55 -8.30
C LEU A 158 -19.05 7.61 -8.03
N GLU A 159 -18.63 7.77 -6.76
CA GLU A 159 -17.56 8.71 -6.36
C GLU A 159 -16.25 8.44 -7.09
N ILE A 160 -15.89 7.16 -7.24
CA ILE A 160 -14.69 6.73 -7.96
C ILE A 160 -14.82 7.00 -9.47
N ASN A 161 -15.98 6.73 -10.06
CA ASN A 161 -16.24 6.95 -11.47
C ASN A 161 -16.26 8.43 -11.86
N ASP A 162 -16.76 9.32 -11.00
CA ASP A 162 -16.74 10.76 -11.25
C ASP A 162 -15.32 11.34 -11.09
N LEU A 163 -14.52 10.80 -10.17
CA LEU A 163 -13.09 11.11 -10.07
C LEU A 163 -12.30 10.61 -11.28
N LEU A 164 -12.58 9.41 -11.79
CA LEU A 164 -11.97 8.88 -13.01
C LEU A 164 -12.26 9.79 -14.22
N GLN A 165 -13.49 10.29 -14.35
CA GLN A 165 -13.84 11.25 -15.42
C GLN A 165 -13.13 12.60 -15.30
N LYS A 166 -12.87 13.12 -14.08
CA LYS A 166 -12.04 14.33 -13.88
C LYS A 166 -10.65 14.18 -14.52
N TYR A 167 -10.10 12.97 -14.52
CA TYR A 167 -8.81 12.61 -15.09
C TYR A 167 -8.90 11.89 -16.45
N ASN A 168 -10.03 12.04 -17.17
CA ASN A 168 -10.28 11.51 -18.52
C ASN A 168 -10.28 9.97 -18.67
N TYR A 169 -10.11 9.19 -17.59
CA TYR A 169 -10.25 7.73 -17.64
C TYR A 169 -11.72 7.32 -17.90
N HIS A 170 -11.92 6.15 -18.52
CA HIS A 170 -13.26 5.57 -18.71
C HIS A 170 -13.91 5.15 -17.38
N LYS A 171 -15.23 5.33 -17.25
CA LYS A 171 -16.01 4.86 -16.08
C LYS A 171 -15.98 3.33 -15.98
N LEU A 172 -15.79 2.81 -14.77
CA LEU A 172 -15.91 1.39 -14.43
C LEU A 172 -17.38 0.96 -14.38
N LYS A 173 -17.65 -0.34 -14.60
CA LYS A 173 -19.02 -0.89 -14.61
C LYS A 173 -19.62 -0.97 -13.21
N GLU A 174 -20.60 -0.13 -12.93
CA GLU A 174 -21.14 0.13 -11.58
C GLU A 174 -21.61 -1.13 -10.84
N GLU A 175 -22.28 -2.07 -11.51
CA GLU A 175 -22.84 -3.28 -10.90
C GLU A 175 -21.78 -4.32 -10.47
N SER A 176 -20.55 -4.24 -10.97
CA SER A 176 -19.56 -5.32 -10.78
C SER A 176 -18.11 -4.87 -10.58
N ALA A 177 -17.83 -3.56 -10.53
CA ALA A 177 -16.48 -3.02 -10.48
C ALA A 177 -15.69 -3.52 -9.26
N LYS A 178 -14.53 -4.12 -9.54
CA LYS A 178 -13.56 -4.54 -8.52
C LYS A 178 -12.35 -3.64 -8.51
N LEU A 179 -11.62 -3.69 -7.40
CA LEU A 179 -10.29 -3.10 -7.27
C LEU A 179 -9.32 -3.56 -8.36
N THR A 180 -9.43 -4.81 -8.84
CA THR A 180 -8.65 -5.33 -9.97
C THR A 180 -8.92 -4.58 -11.26
N ASP A 181 -10.17 -4.15 -11.47
CA ASP A 181 -10.61 -3.53 -12.70
C ASP A 181 -10.16 -2.06 -12.70
N LEU A 182 -10.16 -1.42 -11.53
CA LEU A 182 -9.52 -0.12 -11.29
C LEU A 182 -7.99 -0.18 -11.46
N ILE A 183 -7.31 -1.21 -10.97
CA ILE A 183 -5.85 -1.40 -11.19
C ILE A 183 -5.58 -1.52 -12.70
N ASN A 184 -6.26 -2.43 -13.38
CA ASN A 184 -6.07 -2.66 -14.82
C ASN A 184 -6.34 -1.41 -15.66
N LEU A 185 -7.31 -0.59 -15.28
CA LEU A 185 -7.63 0.69 -15.94
C LEU A 185 -6.49 1.71 -15.78
N LEU A 186 -5.96 1.86 -14.57
CA LEU A 186 -4.87 2.80 -14.28
C LEU A 186 -3.51 2.31 -14.78
N GLU A 187 -3.33 1.00 -15.00
CA GLU A 187 -2.15 0.41 -15.64
C GLU A 187 -2.25 0.38 -17.19
N SER A 188 -3.35 0.85 -17.79
CA SER A 188 -3.58 0.81 -19.26
C SER A 188 -3.51 2.17 -19.97
N TYR A 189 -3.13 3.23 -19.26
CA TYR A 189 -2.87 4.58 -19.79
C TYR A 189 -1.36 4.89 -19.70
#